data_AF-A0A3D5RUM3-F1
#
_entry.id   AF-A0A3D5RUM3-F1
#
_cell.length_a   1.000
_cell.length_b   1.000
_cell.length_c   1.000
_cell.angle_alpha   90.00
_cell.angle_beta   90.00
_cell.angle_gamma   90.00
#
_symmetry.space_group_name_H-M   'P 1'
#
loop_
_entity.id
_entity.type
_entity.pdbx_description
1 polymer ?
#
loop_
_entity_poly.entity_id
_entity_poly.type
_entity_poly.pdbx_seq_one_letter_code
_entity_poly.pdbx_strand_id
1 'polypeptide(L)'
;MNKLFALIVFAGVASIVYIAAFVEGYVLFRYYPMLGEATMDDLPRSAGPAMGWYSWIVVCAIAGAIAGIIALFIPTRLTERIGPTMSWLVPGLVVIYTFYYEWHWFFE
;
A
#
# COMPACT_ATOMS: atom_id res chain seq x y z
N MET A 1 7.39 -12.75 19.96
CA MET A 1 8.08 -12.43 18.69
C MET A 1 7.17 -12.44 17.46
N ASN A 2 6.23 -13.39 17.31
CA ASN A 2 5.33 -13.45 16.14
C ASN A 2 4.53 -12.16 15.84
N LYS A 3 4.15 -11.37 16.87
CA LYS A 3 3.42 -10.11 16.67
C LYS A 3 4.25 -9.05 15.92
N LEU A 4 5.53 -8.89 16.26
CA LEU A 4 6.41 -7.94 15.58
C LEU A 4 6.63 -8.37 14.13
N PHE A 5 6.88 -9.66 13.92
CA PHE A 5 7.03 -10.22 12.58
C PHE A 5 5.77 -10.02 11.73
N ALA A 6 4.58 -10.26 12.29
CA ALA A 6 3.32 -9.99 11.61
C ALA A 6 3.14 -8.50 11.25
N LEU A 7 3.62 -7.59 12.09
CA LEU A 7 3.56 -6.14 11.84
C LEU A 7 4.55 -5.71 10.74
N ILE A 8 5.72 -6.34 10.68
CA ILE A 8 6.68 -6.18 9.58
C ILE A 8 6.07 -6.68 8.26
N VAL A 9 5.44 -7.85 8.27
CA VAL A 9 4.75 -8.41 7.09
C VAL A 9 3.58 -7.51 6.67
N PHE A 10 2.77 -7.05 7.61
CA PHE A 10 1.70 -6.09 7.36
C PHE A 10 2.23 -4.85 6.61
N ALA A 11 3.26 -4.21 7.18
CA ALA A 11 3.82 -2.99 6.61
C ALA A 11 4.45 -3.25 5.23
N GLY A 12 5.24 -4.31 5.11
CA GLY A 12 5.89 -4.67 3.84
C GLY A 12 4.89 -4.94 2.72
N VAL A 13 3.85 -5.75 2.99
CA VAL A 13 2.81 -6.04 2.01
C VAL A 13 1.97 -4.81 1.69
N ALA A 14 1.59 -4.01 2.70
CA ALA A 14 0.85 -2.77 2.48
C ALA A 14 1.65 -1.80 1.59
N SER A 15 2.95 -1.64 1.81
CA SER A 15 3.81 -0.79 0.98
C SER A 15 3.89 -1.28 -0.47
N ILE A 16 4.09 -2.58 -0.69
CA ILE A 16 4.14 -3.17 -2.03
C ILE A 16 2.81 -2.98 -2.76
N VAL A 17 1.70 -3.29 -2.09
CA VAL A 17 0.35 -3.19 -2.68
C VAL A 17 -0.02 -1.74 -2.95
N TYR A 18 0.38 -0.79 -2.09
CA TYR A 18 0.16 0.63 -2.33
C TYR A 18 0.83 1.08 -3.63
N ILE A 19 2.11 0.75 -3.82
CA ILE A 19 2.83 1.09 -5.06
C ILE A 19 2.17 0.43 -6.27
N ALA A 20 1.81 -0.85 -6.18
CA ALA A 20 1.14 -1.55 -7.28
C ALA A 20 -0.19 -0.87 -7.65
N ALA A 21 -1.01 -0.50 -6.66
CA ALA A 21 -2.28 0.18 -6.91
C ALA A 21 -2.08 1.59 -7.50
N PHE A 22 -1.03 2.29 -7.07
CA PHE A 22 -0.64 3.59 -7.61
C PHE A 22 -0.22 3.50 -9.08
N VAL A 23 0.69 2.57 -9.43
CA VAL A 23 1.21 2.40 -10.79
C VAL A 23 0.12 1.94 -11.76
N GLU A 24 -0.72 0.98 -11.36
CA GLU A 24 -1.78 0.43 -12.20
C GLU A 24 -3.04 1.31 -12.23
N GLY A 25 -3.11 2.35 -11.39
CA GLY A 25 -4.31 3.19 -11.23
C GLY A 25 -5.53 2.43 -10.69
N TYR A 26 -5.32 1.27 -10.04
CA TYR A 26 -6.40 0.44 -9.52
C TYR A 26 -7.09 1.13 -8.34
N VAL A 27 -8.40 1.38 -8.46
CA VAL A 27 -9.22 1.98 -7.41
C VAL A 27 -10.50 1.17 -7.22
N LEU A 28 -10.83 0.86 -5.96
CA LEU A 28 -12.12 0.32 -5.53
C LEU A 28 -13.20 1.40 -5.53
N PHE A 29 -12.83 2.63 -5.20
CA PHE A 29 -13.72 3.79 -5.18
C PHE A 29 -12.94 5.08 -5.43
N ARG A 30 -13.65 6.13 -5.80
CA ARG A 30 -13.11 7.48 -5.99
C ARG A 30 -13.76 8.41 -5.00
N TYR A 31 -12.94 9.19 -4.30
CA TYR A 31 -13.43 10.26 -3.45
C TYR A 31 -13.49 11.57 -4.23
N TYR A 32 -14.61 12.29 -4.14
CA TYR A 32 -14.82 13.58 -4.79
C TYR A 32 -14.85 14.69 -3.73
N PRO A 33 -13.74 15.42 -3.50
CA PRO A 33 -13.64 16.37 -2.40
C PRO A 33 -14.65 17.51 -2.46
N MET A 34 -15.04 17.91 -3.67
CA MET A 34 -16.04 18.97 -3.86
C MET A 34 -17.44 18.56 -3.39
N LEU A 35 -17.76 17.27 -3.47
CA LEU A 35 -19.05 16.72 -3.04
C LEU A 35 -18.96 16.11 -1.63
N GLY A 36 -17.76 15.80 -1.15
CA GLY A 36 -17.53 15.15 0.14
C GLY A 36 -17.94 13.66 0.15
N GLU A 37 -18.01 13.03 -1.03
CA GLU A 37 -18.56 11.69 -1.19
C GLU A 37 -17.55 10.72 -1.80
N ALA A 38 -17.66 9.45 -1.44
CA ALA A 38 -16.95 8.33 -2.05
C ALA A 38 -17.94 7.48 -2.86
N THR A 39 -17.60 7.20 -4.11
CA THR A 39 -18.43 6.41 -5.02
C THR A 39 -17.58 5.40 -5.79
N MET A 40 -18.18 4.27 -6.14
CA MET A 40 -17.56 3.28 -7.03
C MET A 40 -17.68 3.70 -8.51
N ASP A 41 -18.72 4.48 -8.84
CA ASP A 41 -19.00 4.94 -10.19
C ASP A 41 -18.31 6.27 -10.50
N ASP A 42 -17.94 6.46 -11.77
CA ASP A 42 -17.39 7.73 -12.23
C ASP A 42 -18.47 8.81 -12.31
N LEU A 43 -18.21 9.95 -11.65
CA LEU A 43 -19.06 11.13 -11.72
C LEU A 43 -18.67 12.06 -12.87
N PRO A 44 -19.60 12.92 -13.33
CA PRO A 44 -19.31 13.93 -14.32
C PRO A 44 -18.15 14.83 -13.92
N ARG A 45 -17.44 15.41 -14.90
CA ARG A 45 -16.31 16.33 -14.65
C ARG A 45 -16.66 17.54 -13.77
N SER A 46 -17.94 17.93 -13.72
CA SER A 46 -18.43 18.99 -12.84
C SER A 46 -18.33 18.64 -11.34
N ALA A 47 -18.16 17.36 -10.99
CA ALA A 47 -17.92 16.90 -9.63
C ALA A 47 -16.48 17.15 -9.14
N GLY A 48 -15.61 17.67 -10.01
CA GLY A 48 -14.21 17.96 -9.69
C GLY A 48 -13.27 16.76 -9.88
N PRO A 49 -11.99 16.93 -9.52
CA PRO A 49 -10.99 15.87 -9.68
C PRO A 49 -11.25 14.73 -8.70
N ALA A 50 -11.39 13.53 -9.25
CA ALA A 50 -11.50 12.31 -8.47
C ALA A 50 -10.17 11.96 -7.77
N MET A 51 -10.25 11.56 -6.51
CA MET A 51 -9.12 11.18 -5.68
C MET A 51 -9.11 9.67 -5.43
N GLY A 52 -8.14 8.96 -6.02
CA GLY A 52 -7.94 7.51 -5.85
C GLY A 52 -7.17 7.10 -4.59
N TRP A 53 -6.43 8.02 -3.98
CA TRP A 53 -5.50 7.71 -2.89
C TRP A 53 -6.17 7.06 -1.66
N TYR A 54 -7.38 7.47 -1.30
CA TYR A 54 -8.12 6.84 -0.21
C TYR A 54 -8.45 5.37 -0.51
N SER A 55 -8.77 5.05 -1.76
CA SER A 55 -8.99 3.67 -2.15
C SER A 55 -7.70 2.86 -2.07
N TRP A 56 -6.55 3.42 -2.45
CA TRP A 56 -5.27 2.74 -2.34
C TRP A 56 -4.93 2.41 -0.89
N ILE A 57 -5.20 3.34 0.04
CA ILE A 57 -5.05 3.11 1.49
C ILE A 57 -5.92 1.94 1.96
N VAL A 58 -7.19 1.89 1.53
CA VAL A 58 -8.09 0.79 1.93
C VAL A 58 -7.59 -0.55 1.38
N VAL A 59 -7.23 -0.62 0.10
CA VAL A 59 -6.74 -1.86 -0.53
C VAL A 59 -5.47 -2.34 0.16
N CYS A 60 -4.50 -1.45 0.40
CA CYS A 60 -3.24 -1.85 1.00
C CYS A 60 -3.38 -2.23 2.48
N ALA A 61 -4.27 -1.57 3.23
CA ALA A 61 -4.59 -1.94 4.61
C ALA A 61 -5.23 -3.33 4.68
N ILE A 62 -6.17 -3.65 3.77
CA ILE A 62 -6.78 -4.98 3.69
C ILE A 62 -5.74 -6.04 3.34
N ALA A 63 -4.96 -5.83 2.28
CA ALA A 63 -3.94 -6.78 1.85
C ALA A 63 -2.86 -7.01 2.93
N GLY A 64 -2.37 -5.92 3.54
CA GLY A 64 -1.45 -5.98 4.66
C GLY A 64 -2.03 -6.72 5.86
N ALA A 65 -3.30 -6.46 6.21
CA ALA A 65 -3.98 -7.14 7.32
C ALA A 65 -4.09 -8.64 7.08
N ILE A 66 -4.50 -9.05 5.87
CA ILE A 66 -4.57 -10.47 5.48
C ILE A 66 -3.19 -11.12 5.64
N ALA A 67 -2.14 -10.51 5.07
CA ALA A 67 -0.79 -11.05 5.15
C ALA A 67 -0.24 -11.10 6.60
N GLY A 68 -0.49 -10.05 7.38
CA GLY A 68 -0.10 -9.98 8.79
C GLY A 68 -0.80 -11.04 9.64
N ILE A 69 -2.10 -11.28 9.41
CA ILE A 69 -2.85 -12.36 10.07
C ILE A 69 -2.25 -13.72 9.71
N ILE A 70 -1.97 -13.97 8.43
CA ILE A 70 -1.31 -15.22 7.99
C ILE A 70 0.06 -15.37 8.68
N ALA A 71 0.83 -14.29 8.81
CA ALA A 71 2.13 -14.29 9.45
C ALA A 71 2.10 -14.67 10.95
N LEU A 72 0.98 -14.46 11.65
CA LEU A 72 0.84 -14.87 13.06
C LEU A 72 0.93 -16.40 13.23
N PHE A 73 0.56 -17.16 12.21
CA PHE A 73 0.58 -18.62 12.21
C PHE A 73 1.95 -19.21 11.82
N ILE A 74 2.93 -18.37 11.48
CA ILE A 74 4.28 -18.85 11.12
C ILE A 74 5.05 -19.24 12.40
N PRO A 75 5.69 -20.43 12.42
CA PRO A 75 6.50 -20.87 13.55
C PRO A 75 7.66 -19.90 13.87
N THR A 76 7.89 -19.64 15.16
CA THR A 76 8.95 -18.72 15.64
C THR A 76 10.33 -19.06 15.09
N ARG A 77 10.67 -20.36 14.99
CA ARG A 77 11.95 -20.86 14.45
C ARG A 77 12.28 -20.36 13.04
N LEU A 78 11.25 -20.06 12.23
CA LEU A 78 11.44 -19.49 10.90
C LEU A 78 11.61 -17.97 10.95
N THR A 79 10.85 -17.31 11.84
CA THR A 79 10.90 -15.84 12.00
C THR A 79 12.20 -15.34 12.63
N GLU A 80 12.83 -16.15 13.48
CA GLU A 80 14.12 -15.86 14.15
C GLU A 80 15.27 -15.66 13.18
N ARG A 81 15.15 -16.19 11.95
CA ARG A 81 16.17 -16.05 10.90
C ARG A 81 16.14 -14.68 10.22
N ILE A 82 15.05 -13.93 10.38
CA ILE A 82 14.88 -12.63 9.73
C ILE A 82 15.42 -11.56 10.67
N GLY A 83 16.66 -11.16 10.41
CA GLY A 83 17.31 -10.09 11.16
C GLY A 83 16.64 -8.72 10.92
N PRO A 84 16.82 -7.75 11.83
CA PRO A 84 16.28 -6.39 11.69
C PRO A 84 16.66 -5.73 10.36
N THR A 85 17.88 -5.93 9.87
CA THR A 85 18.34 -5.39 8.59
C THR A 85 17.49 -5.85 7.41
N MET A 86 17.05 -7.13 7.40
CA MET A 86 16.22 -7.67 6.32
C MET A 86 14.82 -7.05 6.31
N SER A 87 14.30 -6.63 7.47
CA SER A 87 12.99 -5.96 7.56
C SER A 87 12.96 -4.57 6.93
N TRP A 88 14.12 -3.91 6.80
CA TRP A 88 14.24 -2.61 6.16
C TRP A 88 14.41 -2.66 4.64
N LEU A 89 14.71 -3.84 4.08
CA LEU A 89 14.91 -3.98 2.63
C LEU A 89 13.64 -3.61 1.85
N VAL A 90 12.48 -4.12 2.27
CA VAL A 90 11.21 -3.83 1.59
C VAL A 90 10.87 -2.33 1.60
N PRO A 91 10.78 -1.64 2.74
CA PRO A 91 10.47 -0.20 2.74
C PRO A 91 11.55 0.62 2.02
N GLY A 92 12.83 0.24 2.11
CA GLY A 92 13.90 0.90 1.38
C GLY A 92 13.73 0.79 -0.15
N LEU A 93 13.44 -0.41 -0.66
CA LEU A 93 13.20 -0.64 -2.08
C LEU A 93 11.94 0.06 -2.58
N VAL A 94 10.87 0.06 -1.78
CA VAL A 94 9.62 0.80 -2.04
C VAL A 94 9.92 2.29 -2.23
N VAL A 95 10.65 2.91 -1.30
CA VAL A 95 11.01 4.34 -1.38
C VAL A 95 11.87 4.64 -2.62
N ILE A 96 12.89 3.82 -2.88
CA ILE A 96 13.75 3.98 -4.07
C ILE A 96 12.91 3.90 -5.36
N TYR A 97 12.01 2.91 -5.44
CA TYR A 97 11.14 2.75 -6.60
C TYR A 97 10.18 3.92 -6.77
N THR A 98 9.54 4.39 -5.69
CA THR A 98 8.67 5.57 -5.74
C THR A 98 9.43 6.79 -6.26
N PHE A 99 10.64 7.06 -5.77
CA PHE A 99 11.43 8.18 -6.30
C PHE A 99 11.77 8.00 -7.77
N TYR A 100 12.16 6.80 -8.20
CA TYR A 100 12.45 6.51 -9.59
C TYR A 100 11.22 6.72 -10.50
N TYR A 101 10.05 6.25 -10.06
CA TYR A 101 8.81 6.42 -10.80
C TYR A 101 8.41 7.90 -10.86
N GLU A 102 8.35 8.59 -9.72
CA GLU A 102 7.93 9.99 -9.66
C GLU A 102 8.91 10.93 -10.38
N TRP A 103 10.18 10.54 -10.48
CA TRP A 103 11.21 11.31 -11.19
C TRP A 103 10.79 11.62 -12.64
N HIS A 104 10.06 10.73 -13.32
CA HIS A 104 9.67 10.96 -14.70
C HIS A 104 8.73 12.18 -14.86
N TRP A 105 7.93 12.52 -13.84
CA TRP A 105 7.00 13.66 -13.90
C TRP A 105 7.70 15.03 -13.82
N PHE A 106 8.95 15.09 -13.35
CA PHE A 106 9.66 16.35 -13.14
C PHE A 106 10.54 16.78 -14.32
N PHE A 107 10.82 15.86 -15.25
CA PHE A 107 11.74 16.09 -16.37
C PHE A 107 11.12 15.83 -17.75
N GLU A 108 9.81 15.59 -17.79
CA GLU A 108 8.95 15.73 -18.97
C GLU A 108 8.33 17.13 -19.01
#